data_AF-K7ELF1-F1
#
_entry.id   AF-K7ELF1-F1
#
_cell.length_a   1.000
_cell.length_b   1.000
_cell.length_c   1.000
_cell.angle_alpha   90.00
_cell.angle_beta   90.00
_cell.angle_gamma   90.00
#
_symmetry.space_group_name_H-M   'P 1'
#
loop_
_entity.id
_entity.type
_entity.pdbx_description
1 polymer ?
#
loop_
_entity_poly.entity_id
_entity_poly.type
_entity_poly.pdbx_seq_one_letter_code
_entity_poly.pdbx_strand_id
1 'polypeptide(L)'
;MLQFVRAGARAWLRPTGSQGSSLTFAQPLQGLSSLAEEAARATENPEQVASEGLPEPVLRKVELPVPTHRRPVQAWVESLRGFEQERVGLADLHPDVFATAPRLDILHQVAMWQKNFKRISYAKTKTRAEVRGGGRKPWPQKGTGRARHGSIRSPLWRGGGVA
;
A
#
# COMPACT_ATOMS: atom_id res chain seq x y z
N MET A 1 -35.78 -25.29 -7.52
CA MET A 1 -35.05 -26.17 -6.59
C MET A 1 -33.58 -25.78 -6.67
N LEU A 2 -33.04 -24.96 -5.76
CA LEU A 2 -32.45 -25.32 -4.45
C LEU A 2 -31.31 -26.36 -4.66
N GLN A 3 -30.05 -26.15 -4.28
CA GLN A 3 -29.52 -25.44 -3.10
C GLN A 3 -28.09 -24.90 -3.31
N PHE A 4 -27.83 -23.77 -2.64
CA PHE A 4 -26.53 -23.19 -2.30
C PHE A 4 -25.71 -24.11 -1.36
N VAL A 5 -24.39 -24.14 -1.51
CA VAL A 5 -23.47 -24.66 -0.48
C VAL A 5 -22.57 -23.51 -0.01
N ARG A 6 -22.75 -23.13 1.27
CA ARG A 6 -21.88 -22.23 2.05
C ARG A 6 -20.79 -23.06 2.74
N ALA A 7 -19.55 -22.60 2.70
CA ALA A 7 -18.46 -22.98 3.60
C ALA A 7 -17.43 -21.83 3.59
N GLY A 8 -16.84 -21.34 4.67
CA GLY A 8 -16.90 -21.62 6.09
C GLY A 8 -15.89 -20.66 6.75
N ALA A 9 -16.33 -19.88 7.73
CA ALA A 9 -15.47 -18.96 8.47
C ALA A 9 -14.56 -19.73 9.43
N ARG A 10 -13.26 -19.43 9.43
CA ARG A 10 -12.30 -19.92 10.43
C ARG A 10 -11.80 -18.76 11.28
N ALA A 11 -12.45 -18.58 12.42
CA ALA A 11 -11.98 -17.76 13.52
C ALA A 11 -10.82 -18.48 14.22
N TRP A 12 -9.72 -17.77 14.45
CA TRP A 12 -8.64 -18.20 15.34
C TRP A 12 -8.72 -17.38 16.64
N LEU A 13 -8.76 -18.09 17.76
CA LEU A 13 -8.76 -17.53 19.11
C LEU A 13 -7.58 -18.10 19.90
N ARG A 14 -7.12 -17.26 20.85
CA ARG A 14 -6.29 -17.51 22.05
C ARG A 14 -4.76 -17.45 21.90
N PRO A 15 -4.00 -17.01 22.94
CA PRO A 15 -4.19 -17.41 24.34
C PRO A 15 -4.10 -16.33 25.44
N THR A 16 -4.48 -16.82 26.63
CA THR A 16 -4.66 -16.21 27.94
C THR A 16 -3.42 -16.34 28.84
N GLY A 17 -3.21 -15.37 29.74
CA GLY A 17 -2.99 -15.63 31.17
C GLY A 17 -1.56 -15.55 31.73
N SER A 18 -1.37 -14.69 32.75
CA SER A 18 -0.27 -14.68 33.74
C SER A 18 -0.50 -13.44 34.65
N GLN A 19 -0.54 -13.43 35.98
CA GLN A 19 -0.28 -14.39 37.06
C GLN A 19 -0.94 -13.88 38.36
N GLY A 20 -1.12 -14.80 39.33
CA GLY A 20 -0.93 -14.54 40.76
C GLY A 20 -2.19 -14.11 41.54
N SER A 21 -2.86 -15.02 42.25
CA SER A 21 -2.49 -15.59 43.56
C SER A 21 -3.08 -14.77 44.71
N SER A 22 -4.13 -15.28 45.34
CA SER A 22 -4.10 -15.76 46.73
C SER A 22 -5.49 -15.78 47.37
N LEU A 23 -5.87 -16.97 47.83
CA LEU A 23 -6.46 -17.25 49.15
C LEU A 23 -7.95 -16.93 49.43
N THR A 24 -8.59 -17.98 49.96
CA THR A 24 -9.67 -18.02 50.98
C THR A 24 -11.12 -17.72 50.61
N PHE A 25 -11.86 -18.81 50.40
CA PHE A 25 -13.07 -19.23 51.14
C PHE A 25 -13.83 -18.16 51.97
N ALA A 26 -15.08 -17.84 51.59
CA ALA A 26 -16.28 -17.71 52.45
C ALA A 26 -17.46 -17.06 51.68
N GLN A 27 -18.61 -17.75 51.63
CA GLN A 27 -19.96 -17.15 51.41
C GLN A 27 -20.47 -16.54 52.76
N PRO A 28 -21.70 -15.98 52.91
CA PRO A 28 -22.79 -15.63 51.97
C PRO A 28 -23.40 -14.21 52.24
N LEU A 29 -24.56 -13.94 51.60
CA LEU A 29 -25.71 -13.11 52.05
C LEU A 29 -26.07 -11.86 51.22
N GLN A 30 -27.04 -12.07 50.33
CA GLN A 30 -28.29 -11.33 50.13
C GLN A 30 -28.33 -9.83 50.46
N GLY A 31 -28.69 -9.04 49.44
CA GLY A 31 -29.62 -7.92 49.59
C GLY A 31 -29.07 -6.54 49.24
N LEU A 32 -28.90 -6.23 47.96
CA LEU A 32 -28.91 -4.85 47.40
C LEU A 32 -29.34 -4.85 45.92
N SER A 33 -30.42 -5.58 45.57
CA SER A 33 -30.99 -5.57 44.21
C SER A 33 -31.82 -4.32 43.89
N SER A 34 -31.96 -3.36 44.80
CA SER A 34 -32.81 -2.18 44.64
C SER A 34 -32.10 -0.91 44.14
N LEU A 35 -30.78 -0.95 43.89
CA LEU A 35 -30.04 0.20 43.30
C LEU A 35 -29.71 0.01 41.81
N ALA A 36 -29.91 -1.20 41.26
CA ALA A 36 -29.68 -1.46 39.83
C ALA A 36 -30.90 -1.13 38.95
N GLU A 37 -32.10 -1.01 39.54
CA GLU A 37 -33.33 -0.71 38.81
C GLU A 37 -33.51 0.79 38.50
N GLU A 38 -32.75 1.66 39.16
CA GLU A 38 -32.84 3.11 38.96
C GLU A 38 -31.79 3.66 37.99
N ALA A 39 -30.77 2.86 37.63
CA ALA A 39 -29.82 3.16 36.55
C ALA A 39 -30.37 2.82 35.14
N ALA A 40 -31.52 2.13 35.06
CA ALA A 40 -32.14 1.72 33.80
C ALA A 40 -33.18 2.73 33.26
N ARG A 41 -33.39 3.88 33.92
CA ARG A 41 -34.43 4.86 33.57
C ARG A 41 -33.95 6.21 33.02
N ALA A 42 -32.67 6.33 32.68
CA ALA A 42 -32.14 7.57 32.10
C ALA A 42 -31.23 7.31 30.88
N THR A 43 -31.71 6.51 29.94
CA THR A 43 -31.34 6.72 28.54
C THR A 43 -32.61 7.10 27.81
N GLU A 44 -32.92 8.38 27.92
CA GLU A 44 -33.79 9.07 26.99
C GLU A 44 -33.37 8.65 25.60
N ASN A 45 -34.27 7.91 24.97
CA ASN A 45 -34.27 7.64 23.55
C ASN A 45 -33.97 8.96 22.86
N PRO A 46 -32.83 9.14 22.15
CA PRO A 46 -32.81 10.20 21.19
C PRO A 46 -33.77 9.74 20.10
N GLU A 47 -35.03 10.18 20.20
CA GLU A 47 -35.90 10.41 19.06
C GLU A 47 -35.17 11.40 18.15
N GLN A 48 -34.20 10.90 17.41
CA GLN A 48 -33.59 11.58 16.29
C GLN A 48 -34.39 11.18 15.06
N VAL A 49 -35.47 11.95 14.89
CA VAL A 49 -36.05 12.38 13.61
C VAL A 49 -36.20 11.26 12.59
N ALA A 50 -37.24 10.46 12.79
CA ALA A 50 -37.91 9.76 11.69
C ALA A 50 -38.63 10.77 10.79
N SER A 51 -37.88 11.61 10.06
CA SER A 51 -38.37 12.38 8.91
C SER A 51 -37.24 13.11 8.20
N GLU A 52 -36.35 12.40 7.53
CA GLU A 52 -35.69 12.94 6.33
C GLU A 52 -35.82 11.87 5.25
N GLY A 53 -36.21 12.27 4.04
CA GLY A 53 -36.60 11.35 2.97
C GLY A 53 -35.53 10.30 2.67
N LEU A 54 -35.88 9.31 1.85
CA LEU A 54 -34.88 8.48 1.16
C LEU A 54 -33.71 9.39 0.77
N PRO A 55 -32.46 9.13 1.21
CA PRO A 55 -31.35 10.02 0.91
C PRO A 55 -31.35 10.22 -0.59
N GLU A 56 -31.49 11.48 -1.03
CA GLU A 56 -31.57 11.76 -2.45
C GLU A 56 -30.35 11.14 -3.12
N PRO A 57 -30.54 10.26 -4.12
CA PRO A 57 -29.41 9.59 -4.74
C PRO A 57 -28.52 10.66 -5.38
N VAL A 58 -27.23 10.62 -5.04
CA VAL A 58 -26.29 11.60 -5.57
C VAL A 58 -26.04 11.27 -7.04
N LEU A 59 -26.66 12.04 -7.94
CA LEU A 59 -26.51 11.89 -9.38
C LEU A 59 -25.55 12.94 -9.94
N ARG A 60 -24.40 12.48 -10.45
CA ARG A 60 -23.41 13.37 -11.07
C ARG A 60 -23.39 13.18 -12.58
N LYS A 61 -23.62 14.26 -13.33
CA LYS A 61 -23.54 14.28 -14.80
C LYS A 61 -22.17 14.78 -15.29
N VAL A 62 -21.78 14.39 -16.49
CA VAL A 62 -20.56 14.90 -17.13
C VAL A 62 -20.75 16.36 -17.54
N GLU A 63 -19.88 17.24 -17.05
CA GLU A 63 -19.90 18.67 -17.39
C GLU A 63 -19.33 18.98 -18.78
N LEU A 64 -18.33 18.19 -19.21
CA LEU A 64 -17.67 18.35 -20.50
C LEU A 64 -18.51 17.75 -21.64
N PRO A 65 -18.44 18.32 -22.86
CA PRO A 65 -19.13 17.77 -24.01
C PRO A 65 -18.58 16.38 -24.35
N VAL A 66 -19.48 15.39 -24.40
CA VAL A 66 -19.15 14.00 -24.75
C VAL A 66 -19.27 13.80 -26.27
N PRO A 67 -18.36 13.04 -26.92
CA PRO A 67 -18.47 12.74 -28.35
C PRO A 67 -19.79 12.02 -28.70
N THR A 68 -20.42 12.39 -29.81
CA THR A 68 -21.76 11.90 -30.21
C THR A 68 -21.87 10.38 -30.34
N HIS A 69 -20.77 9.72 -30.73
CA HIS A 69 -20.73 8.27 -30.98
C HIS A 69 -20.43 7.44 -29.72
N ARG A 70 -20.10 8.08 -28.59
CA ARG A 70 -19.77 7.39 -27.33
C ARG A 70 -20.73 7.80 -26.23
N ARG A 71 -21.16 6.84 -25.42
CA ARG A 71 -21.95 7.10 -24.20
C ARG A 71 -21.03 7.16 -22.99
N PRO A 72 -21.36 7.96 -21.96
CA PRO A 72 -20.60 7.98 -20.72
C PRO A 72 -20.67 6.63 -19.99
N VAL A 73 -19.64 6.35 -19.20
CA VAL A 73 -19.59 5.16 -18.34
C VAL A 73 -20.13 5.49 -16.97
N GLN A 74 -20.80 4.55 -16.32
CA GLN A 74 -21.39 4.76 -15.00
C GLN A 74 -20.56 4.06 -13.92
N ALA A 75 -20.47 4.71 -12.77
CA ALA A 75 -19.86 4.15 -11.56
C ALA A 75 -20.73 4.42 -10.33
N TRP A 76 -20.71 3.50 -9.36
CA TRP A 76 -21.36 3.68 -8.08
C TRP A 76 -20.63 4.72 -7.25
N VAL A 77 -21.40 5.57 -6.56
CA VAL A 77 -20.90 6.50 -5.56
C VAL A 77 -21.15 5.88 -4.20
N GLU A 78 -20.07 5.62 -3.48
CA GLU A 78 -20.08 5.05 -2.13
C GLU A 78 -19.80 6.13 -1.08
N SER A 79 -20.09 5.85 0.18
CA SER A 79 -19.85 6.78 1.30
C SER A 79 -19.05 6.10 2.41
N LEU A 80 -18.00 6.77 2.88
CA LEU A 80 -17.18 6.29 4.00
C LEU A 80 -17.78 6.62 5.39
N ARG A 81 -19.03 7.09 5.45
CA ARG A 81 -19.70 7.48 6.71
C ARG A 81 -20.20 6.29 7.53
N GLY A 82 -20.42 5.15 6.89
CA GLY A 82 -20.87 3.92 7.53
C GLY A 82 -20.32 2.70 6.82
N PHE A 83 -20.23 1.57 7.52
CA PHE A 83 -19.62 0.35 6.99
C PHE A 83 -20.41 -0.30 5.85
N GLU A 84 -21.72 -0.03 5.73
CA GLU A 84 -22.62 -0.66 4.76
C GLU A 84 -23.13 0.30 3.67
N GLN A 85 -22.61 1.52 3.59
CA GLN A 85 -23.05 2.54 2.63
C GLN A 85 -22.33 2.43 1.28
N GLU A 86 -22.61 1.37 0.54
CA GLU A 86 -21.95 1.09 -0.75
C GLU A 86 -22.59 1.82 -1.94
N ARG A 87 -23.92 2.01 -1.99
CA ARG A 87 -24.61 2.52 -3.19
C ARG A 87 -25.44 3.76 -2.87
N VAL A 88 -24.75 4.85 -2.57
CA VAL A 88 -25.36 6.13 -2.22
C VAL A 88 -25.81 6.91 -3.46
N GLY A 89 -25.15 6.69 -4.60
CA GLY A 89 -25.48 7.39 -5.84
C GLY A 89 -24.86 6.78 -7.08
N LEU A 90 -25.05 7.47 -8.21
CA LEU A 90 -24.58 7.06 -9.52
C LEU A 90 -23.92 8.24 -10.23
N ALA A 91 -22.70 8.04 -10.70
CA ALA A 91 -21.92 9.06 -11.40
C ALA A 91 -21.65 8.68 -12.85
N ASP A 92 -21.94 9.61 -13.75
CA ASP A 92 -21.54 9.53 -15.15
C ASP A 92 -20.10 10.03 -15.32
N LEU A 93 -19.29 9.22 -16.01
CA LEU A 93 -17.87 9.42 -16.27
C LEU A 93 -17.62 9.61 -17.77
N HIS A 94 -16.71 10.53 -18.11
CA HIS A 94 -16.38 10.84 -19.50
C HIS A 94 -15.70 9.63 -20.18
N PRO A 95 -16.18 9.18 -21.36
CA PRO A 95 -15.73 7.93 -21.96
C PRO A 95 -14.28 7.99 -22.47
N ASP A 96 -13.76 9.16 -22.85
CA ASP A 96 -12.39 9.25 -23.36
C ASP A 96 -11.33 9.14 -22.27
N VAL A 97 -11.69 9.39 -21.01
CA VAL A 97 -10.78 9.26 -19.86
C VAL A 97 -10.88 7.86 -19.26
N PHE A 98 -12.10 7.39 -19.01
CA PHE A 98 -12.34 6.16 -18.24
C PHE A 98 -12.60 4.92 -19.12
N ALA A 99 -12.98 5.09 -20.39
CA ALA A 99 -13.29 4.01 -21.32
C ALA A 99 -12.33 3.98 -22.52
N THR A 100 -11.10 4.46 -22.35
CA THR A 100 -10.07 4.38 -23.39
C THR A 100 -9.62 2.93 -23.61
N ALA A 101 -9.06 2.63 -24.78
CA ALA A 101 -8.53 1.31 -25.07
C ALA A 101 -7.39 0.98 -24.08
N PRO A 102 -7.35 -0.22 -23.48
CA PRO A 102 -6.34 -0.56 -22.48
C PRO A 102 -4.95 -0.70 -23.11
N ARG A 103 -4.15 0.36 -23.00
CA ARG A 103 -2.78 0.46 -23.54
C ARG A 103 -1.73 0.15 -22.47
N LEU A 104 -1.41 -1.13 -22.33
CA LEU A 104 -0.45 -1.65 -21.33
C LEU A 104 0.99 -1.17 -21.60
N ASP A 105 1.32 -0.89 -22.86
CA ASP A 105 2.60 -0.32 -23.30
C ASP A 105 2.86 1.04 -22.65
N ILE A 106 1.88 1.95 -22.69
CA ILE A 106 1.98 3.28 -22.10
C ILE A 106 2.08 3.19 -20.57
N LEU A 107 1.25 2.34 -19.95
CA LEU A 107 1.28 2.14 -18.49
C LEU A 107 2.67 1.68 -18.02
N HIS A 108 3.26 0.70 -18.72
CA HIS A 108 4.60 0.23 -18.41
C HIS A 108 5.66 1.32 -18.60
N GLN A 109 5.61 2.08 -19.70
CA GLN A 109 6.54 3.17 -19.94
C GLN A 109 6.47 4.25 -18.86
N VAL A 110 5.26 4.67 -18.48
CA VAL A 110 5.05 5.67 -17.43
C VAL A 110 5.53 5.15 -16.07
N ALA A 111 5.23 3.89 -15.73
CA ALA A 111 5.70 3.29 -14.49
C ALA A 111 7.23 3.24 -14.40
N MET A 112 7.90 2.84 -15.49
CA MET A 112 9.36 2.81 -15.56
C MET A 112 9.97 4.21 -15.54
N TRP A 113 9.37 5.17 -16.23
CA TRP A 113 9.78 6.57 -16.16
C TRP A 113 9.66 7.10 -14.74
N GLN A 114 8.53 6.89 -14.07
CA GLN A 114 8.28 7.31 -12.68
C GLN A 114 9.32 6.75 -11.70
N LYS A 115 9.70 5.48 -11.89
CA LYS A 115 10.72 4.82 -11.07
C LYS A 115 12.12 5.39 -11.32
N ASN A 116 12.44 5.70 -12.57
CA ASN A 116 13.79 6.10 -12.96
C ASN A 116 14.05 7.60 -12.79
N PHE A 117 13.07 8.49 -12.99
CA PHE A 117 13.31 9.94 -12.91
C PHE A 117 13.73 10.39 -11.51
N LYS A 118 13.27 9.69 -10.47
CA LYS A 118 13.63 9.99 -9.06
C LYS A 118 14.97 9.36 -8.66
N ARG A 119 15.53 8.48 -9.47
CA ARG A 119 16.74 7.74 -9.12
C ARG A 119 17.98 8.57 -9.42
N ILE A 120 18.72 8.91 -8.38
CA ILE A 120 20.05 9.51 -8.51
C ILE A 120 21.08 8.47 -8.04
N SER A 121 22.00 8.09 -8.93
CA SER A 121 23.08 7.15 -8.60
C SER A 121 24.34 7.90 -8.19
N TYR A 122 24.81 7.66 -6.97
CA TYR A 122 26.06 8.21 -6.44
C TYR A 122 27.21 7.21 -6.47
N ALA A 123 27.03 6.07 -7.16
CA ALA A 123 28.07 5.06 -7.28
C ALA A 123 29.25 5.63 -8.09
N LYS A 124 30.42 5.72 -7.46
CA LYS A 124 31.69 6.10 -8.09
C LYS A 124 32.74 5.02 -7.86
N THR A 125 33.36 4.55 -8.93
CA THR A 125 34.53 3.66 -8.89
C THR A 125 35.80 4.46 -9.20
N LYS A 126 36.94 4.03 -8.66
CA LYS A 126 38.22 4.71 -8.92
C LYS A 126 38.81 4.22 -10.24
N THR A 127 39.11 5.16 -11.14
CA THR A 127 39.88 4.85 -12.34
C THR A 127 41.33 4.54 -11.99
N ARG A 128 42.10 3.95 -12.91
CA ARG A 128 43.53 3.65 -12.69
C ARG A 128 44.39 4.86 -12.33
N ALA A 129 43.92 6.08 -12.64
CA ALA A 129 44.58 7.34 -12.31
C ALA A 129 44.27 7.79 -10.87
N GLU A 130 43.05 7.54 -10.39
CA GLU A 130 42.57 7.94 -9.06
C GLU A 130 43.01 6.97 -7.94
N VAL A 131 43.28 5.69 -8.26
CA VAL A 131 43.87 4.72 -7.31
C VAL A 131 45.24 5.25 -6.86
N ARG A 132 45.66 5.09 -5.60
CA ARG A 132 46.95 5.63 -5.06
C ARG A 132 48.18 4.84 -5.54
N GLY A 133 49.36 5.46 -5.68
CA GLY A 133 50.64 4.77 -5.96
C GLY A 133 51.13 4.77 -7.42
N GLY A 134 51.47 3.60 -7.99
CA GLY A 134 51.47 3.26 -9.43
C GLY A 134 52.15 4.11 -10.51
N GLY A 135 53.03 5.06 -10.18
CA GLY A 135 53.73 5.89 -11.17
C GLY A 135 54.99 5.26 -11.78
N ARG A 136 55.57 4.25 -11.11
CA ARG A 136 56.78 3.57 -11.57
C ARG A 136 56.43 2.29 -12.35
N LYS A 137 57.15 2.05 -13.44
CA LYS A 137 57.06 0.80 -14.21
C LYS A 137 57.56 -0.39 -13.38
N PRO A 138 56.81 -1.51 -13.29
CA PRO A 138 57.18 -2.65 -12.44
C PRO A 138 58.52 -3.31 -12.81
N TRP A 139 58.80 -3.45 -14.11
CA TRP A 139 60.06 -3.99 -14.63
C TRP A 139 60.40 -3.43 -16.02
N PRO A 140 61.66 -3.54 -16.48
CA PRO A 140 62.05 -3.15 -17.83
C PRO A 140 61.23 -3.86 -18.91
N GLN A 141 61.11 -3.25 -20.09
CA GLN A 141 60.27 -3.77 -21.18
C GLN A 141 60.72 -5.15 -21.69
N LYS A 142 62.00 -5.49 -21.53
CA LYS A 142 62.65 -6.70 -22.03
C LYS A 142 63.63 -7.23 -20.97
N GLY A 143 64.02 -8.50 -21.08
CA GLY A 143 65.03 -9.15 -20.23
C GLY A 143 64.49 -9.97 -19.05
N THR A 144 63.25 -9.73 -18.60
CA THR A 144 62.67 -10.43 -17.45
C THR A 144 61.86 -11.69 -17.77
N GLY A 145 61.56 -11.97 -19.04
CA GLY A 145 60.72 -13.11 -19.47
C GLY A 145 59.25 -13.04 -19.03
N ARG A 146 58.82 -11.95 -18.37
CA ARG A 146 57.44 -11.76 -17.89
C ARG A 146 56.60 -10.95 -18.90
N ALA A 147 55.27 -11.01 -18.73
CA ALA A 147 54.34 -10.16 -19.48
C ALA A 147 54.66 -8.65 -19.32
N ARG A 148 54.32 -7.84 -20.33
CA ARG A 148 54.65 -6.41 -20.36
C ARG A 148 53.62 -5.61 -19.60
N HIS A 149 54.04 -4.87 -18.57
CA HIS A 149 53.16 -3.98 -17.81
C HIS A 149 53.74 -2.57 -17.66
N GLY A 150 52.86 -1.57 -17.78
CA GLY A 150 53.21 -0.16 -17.62
C GLY A 150 53.02 0.37 -16.21
N SER A 151 52.01 -0.10 -15.47
CA SER A 151 51.69 0.32 -14.11
C SER A 151 50.99 -0.81 -13.37
N ILE A 152 51.23 -0.91 -12.06
CA ILE A 152 50.54 -1.86 -11.17
C ILE A 152 49.05 -1.54 -10.96
N ARG A 153 48.58 -0.35 -11.36
CA ARG A 153 47.18 0.07 -11.20
C ARG A 153 46.29 -0.26 -12.39
N SER A 154 46.81 -0.93 -13.41
CA SER A 154 45.96 -1.29 -14.56
C SER A 154 44.85 -2.25 -14.12
N PRO A 155 43.68 -2.26 -14.79
CA PRO A 155 42.55 -3.14 -14.45
C PRO A 155 42.89 -4.63 -14.43
N LEU A 156 43.94 -5.04 -15.15
CA LEU A 156 44.43 -6.43 -15.16
C LEU A 156 45.09 -6.85 -13.85
N TRP A 157 45.53 -5.89 -13.04
CA TRP A 157 46.23 -6.15 -11.77
C TRP A 157 45.25 -6.14 -10.61
N ARG A 158 45.50 -7.02 -9.63
CA ARG A 158 44.75 -7.04 -8.37
C ARG A 158 44.93 -5.70 -7.64
N GLY A 159 43.81 -5.05 -7.31
CA GLY A 159 43.81 -3.71 -6.69
C GLY A 159 44.07 -2.57 -7.67
N GLY A 160 44.05 -2.84 -8.98
CA GLY A 160 44.04 -1.83 -10.03
C GLY A 160 42.72 -1.04 -10.10
N GLY A 161 42.69 -0.01 -10.95
CA GLY A 161 41.47 0.75 -11.21
C GLY A 161 40.43 -0.07 -11.96
N VAL A 162 39.15 0.30 -11.81
CA VAL A 162 38.04 -0.31 -12.55
C VAL A 162 38.06 0.20 -13.99
N ALA A 163 37.87 -0.71 -14.96
CA ALA A 163 37.76 -0.40 -16.40
C ALA A 163 36.31 -0.15 -16.80
#